data_AF-A0AAV7U8X8-F1
#
_entry.id   AF-A0AAV7U8X8-F1
#
_cell.length_a   1.000
_cell.length_b   1.000
_cell.length_c   1.000
_cell.angle_alpha   90.00
_cell.angle_beta   90.00
_cell.angle_gamma   90.00
#
_symmetry.space_group_name_H-M   'P 1'
#
loop_
_entity.id
_entity.type
_entity.pdbx_description
1 polymer ?
#
loop_
_entity_poly.entity_id
_entity_poly.type
_entity_poly.pdbx_seq_one_letter_code
_entity_poly.pdbx_strand_id
1 'polypeptide(L)'
;DSAYALRPWIMTPFLTPSNESERQYNSAHKRTRNLIERTFGLLKARFRCLHRSGGALQYTPITAFKIVVACAILHNIATRRGLPLTPADPDPDEEEQEQPHRQPGDRSLANQGRLRREHIATQYFG
;
A
#
# COMPACT_ATOMS: atom_id res chain seq x y z
N ASP A 1 3.98 6.58 -1.04
CA ASP A 1 5.20 5.73 -0.90
C ASP A 1 6.48 6.47 -0.56
N SER A 2 6.86 7.56 -1.24
CA SER A 2 8.04 8.36 -0.83
C SER A 2 7.90 9.02 0.56
N ALA A 3 6.68 9.06 1.10
CA ALA A 3 6.37 9.49 2.46
C ALA A 3 6.86 8.52 3.55
N TYR A 4 7.14 7.25 3.21
CA TYR A 4 7.67 6.28 4.17
C TYR A 4 9.20 6.28 4.19
N ALA A 5 9.78 6.07 5.38
CA ALA A 5 11.22 5.85 5.50
C ALA A 5 11.60 4.50 4.88
N LEU A 6 12.67 4.47 4.09
CA LEU A 6 13.22 3.23 3.54
C LEU A 6 13.73 2.34 4.69
N ARG A 7 13.20 1.11 4.77
CA ARG A 7 13.56 0.12 5.79
C ARG A 7 13.67 -1.26 5.14
N PRO A 8 14.30 -2.26 5.78
CA PRO A 8 14.38 -3.61 5.22
C PRO A 8 13.02 -4.26 4.93
N TRP A 9 11.94 -3.77 5.55
CA TRP A 9 10.57 -4.25 5.34
C TRP A 9 9.67 -3.22 4.62
N ILE A 10 10.18 -2.04 4.27
CA ILE A 10 9.43 -0.99 3.56
C ILE A 10 10.29 -0.52 2.39
N MET A 11 9.95 -0.98 1.20
CA MET A 11 10.62 -0.62 -0.04
C MET A 11 10.00 0.63 -0.66
N THR A 12 10.82 1.63 -0.95
CA THR A 12 10.40 2.89 -1.58
C THR A 12 11.07 3.06 -2.94
N PRO A 13 10.48 3.82 -3.87
CA PRO A 13 11.07 4.07 -5.18
C PRO A 13 12.43 4.79 -5.05
N PHE A 14 13.30 4.60 -6.04
CA PHE A 14 14.47 5.46 -6.22
C PHE A 14 13.99 6.86 -6.59
N LEU A 15 14.38 7.88 -5.82
CA LEU A 15 13.98 9.27 -6.09
C LEU A 15 14.59 9.79 -7.40
N THR A 16 15.82 9.37 -7.69
CA THR A 16 16.57 9.77 -8.89
C THR A 16 17.17 8.51 -9.52
N PRO A 17 16.40 7.75 -10.33
CA PRO A 17 16.90 6.52 -10.93
C PRO A 17 18.00 6.83 -11.95
N SER A 18 19.17 6.22 -11.77
CA SER A 18 20.40 6.48 -12.51
C SER A 18 20.65 5.47 -13.65
N ASN A 19 20.13 4.26 -13.51
CA ASN A 19 20.34 3.14 -14.43
C ASN A 19 19.01 2.48 -14.83
N GLU A 20 19.07 1.52 -15.76
CA GLU A 20 17.87 0.86 -16.29
C GLU A 20 17.19 -0.02 -15.25
N SER A 21 17.95 -0.73 -14.41
CA SER A 21 17.38 -1.59 -13.38
C SER A 21 16.61 -0.81 -12.31
N GLU A 22 17.09 0.38 -11.91
CA GLU A 22 16.36 1.29 -11.03
C GLU A 22 15.07 1.83 -11.68
N ARG A 23 15.10 2.13 -12.99
CA ARG A 23 13.89 2.56 -13.73
C ARG A 23 12.86 1.45 -13.81
N GLN A 24 13.27 0.22 -14.11
CA GLN A 24 12.39 -0.94 -14.18
C GLN A 24 11.83 -1.30 -12.81
N TYR A 25 12.66 -1.27 -11.75
CA TYR A 25 12.22 -1.40 -10.37
C TYR A 25 11.13 -0.35 -10.04
N ASN A 26 11.36 0.93 -10.34
CA ASN A 26 10.37 1.99 -10.08
C ASN A 26 9.06 1.76 -10.86
N SER A 27 9.15 1.27 -12.11
CA SER A 27 7.98 0.92 -12.92
C SER A 27 7.16 -0.21 -12.29
N ALA A 28 7.83 -1.29 -11.86
CA ALA A 28 7.20 -2.41 -11.17
C ALA A 28 6.61 -2.00 -9.82
N HIS A 29 7.33 -1.17 -9.06
CA HIS A 29 6.89 -0.60 -7.79
C HIS A 29 5.61 0.22 -7.97
N LYS A 30 5.58 1.13 -8.94
CA LYS A 30 4.39 1.93 -9.29
C LYS A 30 3.20 1.06 -9.69
N ARG A 31 3.41 0.05 -10.53
CA ARG A 31 2.34 -0.90 -10.95
C ARG A 31 1.77 -1.64 -9.74
N THR A 32 2.64 -2.08 -8.84
CA THR A 32 2.24 -2.79 -7.61
C THR A 32 1.42 -1.87 -6.70
N ARG A 33 1.88 -0.63 -6.49
CA ARG A 33 1.16 0.38 -5.70
C ARG A 33 -0.24 0.64 -6.26
N ASN A 34 -0.35 0.89 -7.56
CA ASN A 34 -1.64 1.15 -8.21
C ASN A 34 -2.62 -0.02 -8.03
N LEU A 35 -2.14 -1.26 -8.06
CA LEU A 35 -2.98 -2.44 -7.83
C LEU A 35 -3.47 -2.51 -6.38
N ILE A 36 -2.59 -2.26 -5.41
CA ILE A 36 -2.93 -2.26 -3.99
C ILE A 36 -3.92 -1.13 -3.65
N GLU A 37 -3.69 0.07 -4.16
CA GLU A 37 -4.59 1.22 -3.97
C GLU A 37 -6.00 0.92 -4.51
N ARG A 38 -6.08 0.40 -5.74
CA ARG A 38 -7.36 -0.03 -6.32
C ARG A 38 -8.02 -1.10 -5.46
N THR A 39 -7.25 -2.07 -4.96
CA THR A 39 -7.78 -3.13 -4.08
C THR A 39 -8.36 -2.55 -2.78
N PHE A 40 -7.66 -1.60 -2.16
CA PHE A 40 -8.18 -0.92 -0.97
C PHE A 40 -9.42 -0.07 -1.27
N GLY A 41 -9.45 0.63 -2.41
CA GLY A 41 -10.66 1.34 -2.87
C GLY A 41 -11.86 0.40 -2.99
N LEU A 42 -11.69 -0.77 -3.60
CA LEU A 42 -12.76 -1.77 -3.74
C LEU A 42 -13.22 -2.35 -2.39
N LEU A 43 -12.29 -2.55 -1.44
CA LEU A 43 -12.64 -3.01 -0.10
C LEU A 43 -13.42 -1.95 0.68
N LYS A 44 -12.99 -0.68 0.65
CA LYS A 44 -13.69 0.44 1.29
C LYS A 44 -15.08 0.66 0.68
N ALA A 45 -15.20 0.57 -0.65
CA ALA A 45 -16.47 0.69 -1.37
C ALA A 45 -17.48 -0.39 -0.97
N ARG A 46 -17.03 -1.64 -0.77
CA ARG A 46 -17.90 -2.76 -0.38
C ARG A 46 -18.18 -2.80 1.12
N PHE A 47 -17.21 -2.43 1.95
CA PHE A 47 -17.30 -2.51 3.41
C PHE A 47 -17.10 -1.13 4.04
N ARG A 48 -18.22 -0.45 4.34
CA ARG A 48 -18.20 0.88 4.94
C ARG A 48 -17.46 0.94 6.27
N CYS A 49 -17.33 -0.17 7.01
CA CYS A 49 -16.50 -0.23 8.23
C CYS A 49 -14.99 -0.01 7.99
N LEU A 50 -14.52 -0.12 6.75
CA LEU A 50 -13.16 0.23 6.33
C LEU A 50 -13.08 1.64 5.73
N HIS A 51 -14.23 2.23 5.39
CA HIS A 51 -14.33 3.58 4.85
C HIS A 51 -14.46 4.59 6.00
N ARG A 52 -13.91 5.80 5.82
CA ARG A 52 -13.93 6.84 6.84
C ARG A 52 -15.35 7.21 7.29
N SER A 53 -16.32 7.16 6.36
CA SER A 53 -17.75 7.41 6.66
C SER A 53 -18.36 6.38 7.61
N GLY A 54 -17.80 5.18 7.72
CA GLY A 54 -18.18 4.19 8.73
C GLY A 54 -17.50 4.39 10.08
N GLY A 55 -16.73 5.48 10.23
CA GLY A 55 -15.90 5.77 11.40
C GLY A 55 -14.53 5.10 11.35
N ALA A 56 -13.72 5.35 12.37
CA ALA A 56 -12.48 4.60 12.59
C ALA A 56 -12.78 3.25 13.25
N LEU A 57 -12.00 2.23 12.93
CA LEU A 57 -12.04 0.95 13.65
C LEU A 57 -11.51 1.17 15.08
N GLN A 58 -12.43 1.32 16.03
CA GLN A 58 -12.12 1.48 17.47
C GLN A 58 -11.78 0.13 18.12
N TYR A 59 -10.85 -0.60 17.52
CA TYR A 59 -10.43 -1.93 17.95
C TYR A 59 -8.92 -1.96 18.14
N THR A 60 -8.45 -2.92 18.95
CA THR A 60 -7.01 -3.19 19.04
C THR A 60 -6.45 -3.55 17.65
N PRO A 61 -5.16 -3.30 17.37
CA PRO A 61 -4.56 -3.62 16.07
C PRO A 61 -4.78 -5.07 15.63
N ILE A 62 -4.75 -6.01 16.58
CA ILE A 62 -5.01 -7.44 16.32
C ILE A 62 -6.44 -7.67 15.85
N THR A 63 -7.42 -7.03 16.48
CA THR A 63 -8.83 -7.17 16.10
C THR A 63 -9.13 -6.43 14.81
N ALA A 64 -8.60 -5.22 14.62
CA ALA A 64 -8.70 -4.48 13.36
C ALA A 64 -8.13 -5.28 12.19
N PHE A 65 -6.98 -5.93 12.37
CA PHE A 65 -6.40 -6.84 11.37
C PHE A 65 -7.35 -7.98 11.00
N LYS A 66 -7.98 -8.64 11.99
CA LYS A 66 -8.97 -9.70 11.74
C LYS A 66 -10.16 -9.20 10.93
N ILE A 67 -10.64 -7.99 11.18
CA ILE A 67 -11.71 -7.36 10.42
C ILE A 67 -11.28 -7.15 8.96
N VAL A 68 -10.11 -6.59 8.73
CA VAL A 68 -9.56 -6.39 7.37
C VAL A 68 -9.44 -7.71 6.62
N VAL A 69 -8.93 -8.77 7.27
CA VAL A 69 -8.83 -10.11 6.67
C VAL A 69 -10.21 -10.67 6.34
N ALA A 70 -11.18 -10.55 7.25
CA ALA A 70 -12.56 -11.00 7.00
C ALA A 70 -13.18 -10.26 5.80
N CYS A 71 -12.98 -8.95 5.69
CA CYS A 71 -13.42 -8.17 4.53
C CYS A 71 -12.78 -8.66 3.23
N ALA A 72 -11.48 -8.98 3.21
CA ALA A 72 -10.82 -9.53 2.03
C ALA A 72 -11.39 -10.91 1.62
N ILE A 73 -11.64 -11.80 2.59
CA ILE A 73 -12.26 -13.11 2.35
C ILE A 73 -13.67 -12.93 1.78
N LEU A 74 -14.49 -12.10 2.40
CA LEU A 74 -15.86 -11.84 1.96
C LEU A 74 -15.91 -11.15 0.59
N HIS A 75 -14.96 -10.23 0.31
CA HIS A 75 -14.80 -9.63 -1.01
C HIS A 75 -14.57 -10.71 -2.07
N ASN A 76 -13.64 -11.63 -1.83
CA ASN A 76 -13.33 -12.70 -2.78
C ASN A 76 -14.55 -13.62 -3.03
N ILE A 77 -15.30 -13.95 -1.98
CA ILE A 77 -16.54 -14.72 -2.10
C ILE A 77 -17.58 -13.96 -2.94
N ALA A 78 -17.76 -12.67 -2.67
CA ALA A 78 -18.71 -11.82 -3.39
C ALA A 78 -18.35 -11.69 -4.88
N THR A 79 -17.07 -11.46 -5.19
CA THR A 79 -16.56 -11.38 -6.57
C THR A 79 -16.75 -12.69 -7.32
N ARG A 80 -16.47 -13.85 -6.71
CA ARG A 80 -16.71 -15.17 -7.32
C ARG A 80 -18.18 -15.46 -7.58
N ARG A 81 -19.07 -14.90 -6.76
CA ARG A 81 -20.53 -15.02 -6.91
C ARG A 81 -21.13 -13.96 -7.84
N GLY A 82 -20.31 -13.08 -8.43
CA GLY A 82 -20.79 -12.01 -9.30
C GLY A 82 -21.64 -10.96 -8.59
N LEU A 83 -21.50 -10.82 -7.26
CA LEU A 83 -22.25 -9.82 -6.52
C LEU A 83 -21.75 -8.42 -6.88
N PRO A 84 -22.65 -7.50 -7.28
CA PRO A 84 -22.26 -6.15 -7.64
C PRO A 84 -21.55 -5.47 -6.46
N LEU A 85 -20.68 -4.52 -6.78
CA LEU A 85 -20.24 -3.56 -5.78
C LEU A 85 -21.45 -2.68 -5.46
N THR A 86 -21.69 -2.43 -4.18
CA THR A 86 -22.61 -1.36 -3.79
C THR A 86 -22.11 -0.07 -4.43
N PRO A 87 -23.00 0.79 -4.99
CA PRO A 87 -22.59 2.09 -5.48
C PRO A 87 -21.80 2.79 -4.37
N ALA A 88 -20.52 3.05 -4.63
CA ALA A 88 -19.72 3.86 -3.74
C ALA A 88 -20.20 5.31 -3.90
N ASP A 89 -20.41 6.00 -2.79
CA ASP A 89 -20.38 7.46 -2.86
C ASP A 89 -18.97 7.83 -3.36
N PRO A 90 -18.81 8.89 -4.18
CA PRO A 90 -17.48 9.37 -4.55
C PRO A 90 -16.67 9.58 -3.27
N ASP A 91 -15.51 8.92 -3.16
CA ASP A 91 -14.59 9.07 -2.04
C ASP A 91 -13.94 10.46 -2.18
N PRO A 92 -14.32 11.46 -1.36
CA PRO A 92 -13.81 12.82 -1.51
C PRO A 92 -12.30 12.91 -1.18
N ASP A 93 -11.71 11.84 -0.63
CA ASP A 93 -10.33 11.79 -0.14
C ASP A 93 -9.38 11.02 -1.10
N GLU A 94 -9.77 10.70 -2.35
CA GLU A 94 -8.83 10.17 -3.37
C GLU A 94 -7.60 11.08 -3.60
N GLU A 95 -7.69 12.35 -3.16
CA GLU A 95 -6.65 13.38 -3.25
C GLU A 95 -5.90 13.68 -1.92
N GLU A 96 -6.03 12.87 -0.86
CA GLU A 96 -5.22 13.11 0.36
C GLU A 96 -3.72 12.83 0.08
N GLN A 97 -3.00 13.91 -0.23
CA GLN A 97 -1.53 13.92 -0.30
C GLN A 97 -0.97 13.56 1.09
N GLU A 98 -0.47 12.34 1.26
CA GLU A 98 0.24 11.90 2.47
C GLU A 98 1.36 12.90 2.81
N GLN A 99 1.18 13.70 3.87
CA GLN A 99 2.25 14.55 4.38
C GLN A 99 3.40 13.64 4.85
N PRO A 100 4.66 13.94 4.47
CA PRO A 100 5.78 13.08 4.81
C PRO A 100 6.04 13.13 6.32
N HIS A 101 5.54 12.12 7.05
CA HIS A 101 5.87 11.95 8.45
C HIS A 101 7.31 11.43 8.57
N ARG A 102 8.26 12.35 8.65
CA ARG A 102 9.70 12.06 8.73
C ARG A 102 10.02 11.52 10.13
N GLN A 103 9.95 10.21 10.31
CA GLN A 103 10.44 9.56 11.53
C GLN A 103 11.96 9.74 11.64
N PRO A 104 12.53 10.06 12.83
CA PRO A 104 13.98 10.04 13.02
C PRO A 104 14.48 8.62 12.73
N GLY A 105 15.22 8.49 11.62
CA GLY A 105 15.64 7.20 11.10
C GLY A 105 16.87 6.68 11.84
N ASP A 106 16.77 5.46 12.37
CA ASP A 106 17.93 4.66 12.72
C ASP A 106 18.80 4.46 11.47
N ARG A 107 20.02 4.99 11.51
CA ARG A 107 20.99 4.92 10.39
C ARG A 107 21.27 3.47 9.99
N SER A 108 21.25 2.53 10.94
CA SER A 108 21.45 1.11 10.67
C SER A 108 20.32 0.56 9.78
N LEU A 109 19.06 0.84 10.15
CA LEU A 109 17.89 0.39 9.37
C LEU A 109 17.84 1.05 8.00
N ALA A 110 18.20 2.33 7.88
CA ALA A 110 18.26 3.01 6.59
C ALA A 110 19.32 2.38 5.66
N ASN A 111 20.50 2.02 6.18
CA ASN A 111 21.53 1.30 5.43
C ASN A 111 21.04 -0.07 4.96
N GLN A 112 20.45 -0.87 5.86
CA GLN A 112 19.93 -2.18 5.51
C GLN A 112 18.80 -2.09 4.46
N GLY A 113 17.94 -1.07 4.56
CA GLY A 113 16.89 -0.79 3.58
C GLY A 113 17.45 -0.45 2.19
N ARG A 114 18.51 0.37 2.13
CA ARG A 114 19.23 0.67 0.88
C ARG A 114 19.81 -0.59 0.24
N LEU A 115 20.58 -1.37 1.00
CA LEU A 115 21.20 -2.60 0.51
C LEU A 115 20.15 -3.60 -0.01
N ARG A 116 19.03 -3.74 0.70
CA ARG A 116 17.94 -4.63 0.25
C ARG A 116 17.30 -4.14 -1.04
N ARG A 117 17.05 -2.83 -1.18
CA ARG A 117 16.47 -2.26 -2.40
C ARG A 117 17.41 -2.40 -3.58
N GLU A 118 18.69 -2.09 -3.39
CA GLU A 118 19.73 -2.25 -4.41
C GLU A 118 19.83 -3.71 -4.86
N HIS A 119 19.85 -4.66 -3.92
CA HIS A 119 19.82 -6.08 -4.24
C HIS A 119 18.58 -6.49 -5.05
N ILE A 120 17.39 -5.98 -4.70
CA ILE A 120 16.17 -6.27 -5.47
C ILE A 120 16.28 -5.69 -6.89
N ALA A 121 16.74 -4.44 -7.02
CA ALA A 121 16.89 -3.78 -8.31
C ALA A 121 17.89 -4.52 -9.20
N THR A 122 19.07 -4.87 -8.70
CA THR A 122 20.10 -5.53 -9.49
C THR A 122 19.79 -6.98 -9.81
N GLN A 123 19.23 -7.74 -8.86
CA GLN A 123 19.00 -9.17 -9.04
C GLN A 123 17.78 -9.49 -9.90
N TYR A 124 16.73 -8.67 -9.85
CA TYR A 124 15.45 -8.96 -10.52
C TYR A 124 15.13 -8.03 -11.69
N PHE A 125 15.85 -6.93 -11.84
CA PHE A 125 15.63 -5.94 -12.89
C PHE A 125 16.93 -5.52 -13.62
N GLY A 126 18.05 -6.20 -13.34
CA GLY A 126 19.36 -6.01 -13.98
C GLY A 126 19.55 -6.76 -15.28
#